data_AF-A0A5K1G2G4-F1
#
_entry.id   AF-A0A5K1G2G4-F1
#
_cell.length_a   1.000
_cell.length_b   1.000
_cell.length_c   1.000
_cell.angle_alpha   90.00
_cell.angle_beta   90.00
_cell.angle_gamma   90.00
#
_symmetry.space_group_name_H-M   'P 1'
#
loop_
_entity.id
_entity.type
_entity.pdbx_description
1 polymer ?
#
loop_
_entity_poly.entity_id
_entity_poly.type
_entity_poly.pdbx_seq_one_letter_code
_entity_poly.pdbx_strand_id
1 'polypeptide(L)'
;CLQTLTALDGSIKGIAAEIRQLKELRRLQIQGVKEEDAEYLYASLSSLRHLSRLFIEHDDAHFPFGKWLPQSPPPHLRVLTLIRLPELPDNLGSFDALSSLTLSCG
;
A
#
# COMPACT_ATOMS: atom_id res chain seq x y z
N CYS A 1 -6.48 15.24 -14.73
CA CYS A 1 -6.45 15.48 -13.26
C CYS A 1 -5.66 14.37 -12.59
N LEU A 2 -4.70 14.69 -11.72
CA LEU A 2 -3.99 13.71 -10.90
C LEU A 2 -4.91 13.34 -9.72
N GLN A 3 -5.52 12.15 -9.74
CA GLN A 3 -6.26 11.67 -8.57
C GLN A 3 -5.26 11.26 -7.49
N THR A 4 -5.36 11.93 -6.34
CA THR A 4 -4.53 11.74 -5.16
C THR A 4 -5.46 11.53 -3.99
N LEU A 5 -5.25 10.45 -3.24
CA LEU A 5 -5.96 10.18 -1.99
C LEU A 5 -4.92 10.14 -0.87
N THR A 6 -5.06 11.03 0.10
CA THR A 6 -4.15 11.21 1.23
C THR A 6 -4.93 11.25 2.54
N ALA A 7 -4.26 11.01 3.66
CA ALA A 7 -4.82 11.13 5.01
C ALA A 7 -6.01 10.19 5.27
N LEU A 8 -5.94 8.97 4.73
CA LEU A 8 -6.77 7.89 5.23
C LEU A 8 -6.19 7.43 6.56
N ASP A 9 -6.93 7.70 7.64
CA ASP A 9 -6.61 7.35 9.02
C ASP A 9 -7.69 6.39 9.55
N GLY A 10 -7.27 5.34 10.25
CA GLY A 10 -8.15 4.33 10.83
C GLY A 10 -8.50 3.15 9.92
N SER A 11 -9.63 2.49 10.21
CA SER A 11 -9.95 1.21 9.57
C SER A 11 -10.31 1.36 8.09
N ILE A 12 -9.58 0.65 7.24
CA ILE A 12 -9.76 0.69 5.77
C ILE A 12 -10.95 -0.17 5.34
N LYS A 13 -11.40 -1.14 6.14
CA LYS A 13 -12.50 -2.05 5.80
C LYS A 13 -13.75 -1.34 5.26
N GLY A 14 -14.09 -0.18 5.82
CA GLY A 14 -15.27 0.60 5.40
C GLY A 14 -15.09 1.40 4.11
N ILE A 15 -13.85 1.63 3.67
CA ILE A 15 -13.53 2.47 2.49
C ILE A 15 -12.77 1.71 1.39
N ALA A 16 -12.41 0.45 1.64
CA ALA A 16 -11.67 -0.40 0.71
C ALA A 16 -12.41 -0.56 -0.63
N ALA A 17 -13.73 -0.70 -0.57
CA ALA A 17 -14.57 -0.84 -1.76
C ALA A 17 -14.52 0.43 -2.62
N GLU A 18 -14.52 1.60 -2.00
CA GLU A 18 -14.45 2.91 -2.63
C GLU A 18 -13.07 3.14 -3.24
N ILE A 19 -11.99 2.85 -2.50
CA ILE A 19 -10.61 2.90 -3.01
C ILE A 19 -10.50 2.03 -4.26
N ARG A 20 -11.06 0.81 -4.24
CA ARG A 20 -11.08 -0.11 -5.37
C ARG A 20 -11.77 0.48 -6.61
N GLN A 21 -12.70 1.42 -6.48
CA GLN A 21 -13.36 2.09 -7.61
C GLN A 21 -12.52 3.22 -8.22
N LEU A 22 -11.48 3.71 -7.55
CA LEU A 22 -10.65 4.83 -8.01
C LEU A 22 -9.62 4.36 -9.06
N LYS A 23 -10.08 3.96 -10.25
CA LYS A 23 -9.22 3.36 -11.29
C LYS A 23 -8.12 4.28 -11.80
N GLU A 24 -8.37 5.58 -11.81
CA GLU A 24 -7.41 6.61 -12.23
C GLU A 24 -6.51 7.11 -11.09
N LEU A 25 -6.59 6.50 -9.90
CA LEU A 25 -5.78 6.89 -8.74
C LEU A 25 -4.30 6.68 -9.03
N ARG A 26 -3.53 7.76 -8.90
CA ARG A 26 -2.07 7.74 -9.14
C ARG A 26 -1.24 7.77 -7.88
N ARG A 27 -1.81 8.29 -6.79
CA ARG A 27 -1.14 8.43 -5.49
C ARG A 27 -2.09 8.04 -4.37
N LEU A 28 -1.62 7.16 -3.50
CA LEU A 28 -2.35 6.69 -2.33
C LEU A 28 -1.42 6.78 -1.11
N GLN A 29 -1.88 7.49 -0.09
CA GLN A 29 -1.20 7.61 1.20
C GLN A 29 -2.17 7.23 2.30
N ILE A 30 -1.76 6.26 3.11
CA ILE A 30 -2.56 5.70 4.19
C ILE A 30 -1.70 5.63 5.46
N GLN A 31 -2.30 6.00 6.58
CA GLN A 31 -1.69 5.99 7.90
C GLN A 31 -2.56 5.19 8.87
N GLY A 32 -1.95 4.71 9.96
CA GLY A 32 -2.68 3.99 11.00
C GLY A 32 -3.34 2.69 10.53
N VAL A 33 -2.77 2.03 9.51
CA VAL A 33 -3.33 0.76 9.04
C VAL A 33 -3.17 -0.31 10.11
N LYS A 34 -4.25 -1.04 10.40
CA LYS A 34 -4.28 -2.17 11.34
C LYS A 34 -4.06 -3.50 10.62
N GLU A 35 -3.55 -4.51 11.34
CA GLU A 35 -3.35 -5.86 10.77
C GLU A 35 -4.63 -6.43 10.16
N GLU A 36 -5.76 -6.29 10.85
CA GLU A 36 -7.09 -6.75 10.42
C GLU A 36 -7.58 -6.15 9.09
N ASP A 37 -7.02 -5.00 8.69
CA ASP A 37 -7.37 -4.29 7.45
C ASP A 37 -6.43 -4.62 6.28
N ALA A 38 -5.33 -5.34 6.53
CA ALA A 38 -4.29 -5.58 5.55
C ALA A 38 -4.83 -6.27 4.29
N GLU A 39 -5.64 -7.33 4.45
CA GLU A 39 -6.21 -8.07 3.32
C GLU A 39 -7.14 -7.21 2.45
N TYR A 40 -7.94 -6.33 3.06
CA TYR A 40 -8.82 -5.41 2.35
C TYR A 40 -8.03 -4.35 1.58
N LEU A 41 -6.95 -3.84 2.17
CA LEU A 41 -6.04 -2.92 1.51
C LEU A 41 -5.39 -3.58 0.30
N TYR A 42 -4.84 -4.78 0.47
CA TYR A 42 -4.17 -5.53 -0.59
C TYR A 42 -5.09 -5.84 -1.77
N ALA A 43 -6.32 -6.28 -1.49
CA ALA A 43 -7.34 -6.51 -2.51
C ALA A 43 -7.66 -5.21 -3.27
N SER A 44 -7.72 -4.08 -2.59
CA SER A 44 -7.98 -2.77 -3.20
C SER A 44 -6.82 -2.33 -4.11
N LEU A 45 -5.58 -2.44 -3.62
CA LEU A 45 -4.35 -2.06 -4.34
C LEU A 45 -4.17 -2.82 -5.65
N SER A 46 -4.48 -4.12 -5.68
CA SER A 46 -4.40 -4.95 -6.89
C SER A 46 -5.25 -4.42 -8.05
N SER A 47 -6.27 -3.62 -7.74
CA SER A 47 -7.20 -3.07 -8.72
C SER A 47 -6.79 -1.69 -9.27
N LEU A 48 -5.78 -1.05 -8.66
CA LEU A 48 -5.32 0.31 -8.97
C LEU A 48 -4.20 0.30 -10.00
N ARG A 49 -4.57 0.02 -11.26
CA ARG A 49 -3.59 -0.16 -12.34
C ARG A 49 -2.72 1.06 -12.62
N HIS A 50 -3.23 2.27 -12.35
CA HIS A 50 -2.51 3.52 -12.58
C HIS A 50 -1.76 4.05 -11.35
N LEU A 51 -1.75 3.29 -10.25
CA LEU A 51 -1.07 3.71 -9.04
C LEU A 51 0.44 3.79 -9.26
N SER A 52 0.98 4.98 -9.02
CA SER A 52 2.40 5.29 -9.24
C SER A 52 3.16 5.56 -7.95
N ARG A 53 2.46 6.00 -6.89
CA ARG A 53 3.04 6.23 -5.57
C ARG A 53 2.15 5.63 -4.50
N LEU A 54 2.75 4.85 -3.62
CA LEU A 54 2.12 4.24 -2.47
C LEU A 54 2.91 4.57 -1.22
N PHE A 55 2.23 5.15 -0.25
CA PHE A 55 2.73 5.34 1.10
C PHE A 55 1.82 4.59 2.07
N ILE A 56 2.40 3.74 2.89
CA ILE A 56 1.70 3.03 3.97
C ILE A 56 2.50 3.21 5.25
N GLU A 57 1.82 3.73 6.26
CA GLU A 57 2.25 3.73 7.65
C GLU A 57 1.23 2.92 8.45
N HIS A 58 1.73 1.97 9.24
CA HIS A 58 0.89 1.13 10.09
C HIS A 58 1.25 1.36 11.55
N ASP A 59 0.30 1.04 12.43
CA ASP A 59 0.49 1.15 13.87
C ASP A 59 0.73 -0.19 14.56
N ASP A 60 0.57 -1.29 13.81
CA ASP A 60 0.55 -2.64 14.35
C ASP A 60 1.90 -3.36 14.23
N ALA A 61 2.37 -3.98 15.32
CA ALA A 61 3.63 -4.72 15.36
C ALA A 61 3.62 -6.00 14.50
N HIS A 62 2.46 -6.47 14.04
CA HIS A 62 2.35 -7.71 13.26
C HIS A 62 1.86 -7.48 11.82
N PHE A 63 1.97 -6.26 11.30
CA PHE A 63 1.43 -5.94 9.99
C PHE A 63 2.05 -6.80 8.86
N PRO A 64 1.24 -7.55 8.08
CA PRO A 64 1.74 -8.65 7.26
C PRO A 64 2.19 -8.19 5.86
N PHE A 65 3.19 -7.30 5.76
CA PHE A 65 3.68 -6.83 4.44
C PHE A 65 4.23 -7.95 3.56
N GLY A 66 4.89 -8.95 4.15
CA GLY A 66 5.46 -10.09 3.42
C GLY A 66 4.44 -10.96 2.69
N LYS A 67 3.14 -10.88 3.03
CA LYS A 67 2.07 -11.69 2.39
C LYS A 67 1.47 -11.05 1.14
N TRP A 68 1.49 -9.72 1.03
CA TRP A 68 0.90 -8.99 -0.11
C TRP A 68 1.77 -9.03 -1.36
N LEU A 69 3.05 -8.82 -1.12
CA LEU A 69 4.07 -8.59 -2.12
C LEU A 69 4.34 -9.75 -3.09
N PRO A 70 4.14 -11.03 -2.71
CA PRO A 70 4.33 -12.15 -3.62
C PRO A 70 3.30 -12.23 -4.76
N GLN A 71 2.12 -11.61 -4.64
CA GLN A 71 0.98 -11.98 -5.50
C GLN A 71 0.82 -11.13 -6.76
N SER A 72 0.97 -9.80 -6.71
CA SER A 72 1.06 -8.89 -7.87
C SER A 72 1.02 -7.43 -7.41
N PRO A 73 2.15 -6.71 -7.37
CA PRO A 73 2.13 -5.28 -7.08
C PRO A 73 1.50 -4.49 -8.24
N PRO A 74 1.06 -3.24 -8.01
CA PRO A 74 0.54 -2.39 -9.08
C PRO A 74 1.60 -2.20 -10.17
N PRO A 75 1.28 -2.44 -11.46
CA PRO A 75 2.28 -2.57 -12.54
C PRO A 75 3.01 -1.26 -12.87
N HIS A 76 2.47 -0.13 -12.43
CA HIS A 76 3.06 1.19 -12.65
C HIS A 76 3.58 1.84 -11.37
N LEU A 77 3.75 1.04 -10.30
CA LEU A 77 4.24 1.56 -9.03
C LEU A 77 5.69 1.99 -9.17
N ARG A 78 5.94 3.29 -8.99
CA ARG A 78 7.27 3.91 -9.12
C ARG A 78 7.89 4.29 -7.79
N VAL A 79 7.06 4.58 -6.79
CA VAL A 79 7.50 4.97 -5.45
C VAL A 79 6.72 4.14 -4.44
N LEU A 80 7.46 3.40 -3.61
CA LEU A 80 6.92 2.65 -2.48
C LEU A 80 7.58 3.16 -1.19
N THR A 81 6.76 3.58 -0.24
CA THR A 81 7.21 3.98 1.09
C THR A 81 6.43 3.20 2.14
N LEU A 82 7.15 2.39 2.91
CA LEU A 82 6.63 1.59 4.02
C LEU A 82 7.33 2.06 5.30
N ILE A 83 6.55 2.55 6.27
CA ILE A 83 7.06 3.13 7.51
C ILE A 83 6.50 2.38 8.72
N ARG A 84 7.32 2.34 9.79
CA ARG A 84 7.11 1.62 11.06
C ARG A 84 7.13 0.09 10.96
N LEU A 85 7.84 -0.45 9.97
CA LEU A 85 7.98 -1.89 9.80
C LEU A 85 8.50 -2.55 11.08
N PRO A 86 7.84 -3.61 11.60
CA PRO A 86 8.32 -4.31 12.79
C PRO A 86 9.62 -5.07 12.48
N GLU A 87 9.70 -5.59 11.26
CA GLU A 87 10.87 -6.22 10.68
C GLU A 87 10.95 -5.89 9.19
N LEU A 88 12.16 -5.93 8.63
CA LEU A 88 12.33 -5.83 7.18
C LEU A 88 11.82 -7.12 6.55
N PRO A 89 10.89 -7.06 5.57
CA PRO A 89 10.41 -8.25 4.91
C PRO A 89 11.55 -8.90 4.09
N ASP A 90 11.69 -10.23 4.21
CA ASP A 90 12.70 -11.01 3.48
C ASP A 90 12.56 -10.90 1.95
N ASN A 91 11.35 -10.61 1.47
CA ASN A 91 11.06 -10.41 0.06
C ASN A 91 9.94 -9.38 -0.13
N LEU A 92 10.17 -8.42 -1.01
CA LEU A 92 9.18 -7.40 -1.40
C LEU A 92 8.51 -7.71 -2.76
N GLY A 93 8.75 -8.88 -3.35
CA GLY A 93 8.23 -9.22 -4.68
C GLY A 93 8.97 -8.48 -5.80
N SER A 94 8.46 -8.62 -7.03
CA SER A 94 9.03 -7.97 -8.22
C SER A 94 8.27 -6.69 -8.56
N PHE A 95 8.99 -5.57 -8.63
CA PHE A 95 8.43 -4.31 -9.12
C PHE A 95 9.18 -3.81 -10.34
N ASP A 96 8.63 -4.10 -11.52
CA ASP A 96 9.31 -3.79 -12.79
C ASP A 96 9.45 -2.28 -13.05
N ALA A 97 8.58 -1.47 -12.45
CA ALA A 97 8.54 -0.01 -12.63
C ALA A 97 9.09 0.79 -11.43
N LEU A 98 9.55 0.13 -10.37
CA LEU A 98 9.93 0.82 -9.14
C LEU A 98 11.22 1.61 -9.33
N SER A 99 11.16 2.89 -8.98
CA SER A 99 12.29 3.83 -9.08
C SER A 99 12.76 4.35 -7.72
N SER A 100 11.94 4.19 -6.69
CA SER A 100 12.24 4.65 -5.33
C SER A 100 11.58 3.72 -4.32
N LEU A 101 12.38 3.23 -3.38
CA LEU A 101 11.94 2.40 -2.27
C LEU A 101 12.40 3.05 -0.97
N THR A 102 11.48 3.20 -0.03
CA THR A 102 11.76 3.65 1.33
C THR A 102 11.16 2.65 2.30
N LEU A 103 12.02 2.06 3.12
CA LEU A 103 11.66 1.17 4.21
C LEU A 103 12.23 1.79 5.48
N SER A 104 11.41 1.95 6.51
CA SER A 104 11.89 2.35 7.83
C SER A 104 11.26 1.46 8.88
N CYS A 105 12.10 0.87 9.71
CA CYS A 105 11.68 0.17 10.92
C CYS A 105 11.51 1.18 12.06
N GLY A 106 10.60 0.89 12.99
CA GLY A 106 10.28 1.77 14.12
C GLY A 106 9.90 0.99 15.36
#